data_AF-A0A9P9A658-F1
#
_entry.id   AF-A0A9P9A658-F1
#
_cell.length_a   1.000
_cell.length_b   1.000
_cell.length_c   1.000
_cell.angle_alpha   90.00
_cell.angle_beta   90.00
_cell.angle_gamma   90.00
#
_symmetry.space_group_name_H-M   'P 1'
#
loop_
_entity.id
_entity.type
_entity.pdbx_description
1 polymer ?
#
loop_
_entity_poly.entity_id
_entity_poly.type
_entity_poly.pdbx_seq_one_letter_code
_entity_poly.pdbx_strand_id
1 'polypeptide(L)'
;MPASQGNHTGSADPVAVPHGAWDSFPFEPFPMYAGSKSIIYRSDDGKVVFGMLREKGKDTLVWPCDECLFVTEGTIKIEVHGGESFTLAKGDVMVMRKGQTITFECSDDFANIAVFFDKEEKVTLV
;
A
#
# COMPACT_ATOMS: atom_id res chain seq x y z
N MET A 1 -6.62 -8.17 -24.70
CA MET A 1 -5.66 -7.27 -24.03
C MET A 1 -5.25 -7.99 -22.76
N PRO A 2 -3.96 -8.21 -22.45
CA PRO A 2 -3.64 -8.94 -21.23
C PRO A 2 -4.09 -8.08 -20.05
N ALA A 3 -5.08 -8.60 -19.31
CA ALA A 3 -5.57 -7.99 -18.09
C ALA A 3 -4.41 -7.91 -17.07
N SER A 4 -4.41 -6.85 -16.24
CA SER A 4 -3.54 -6.76 -15.06
C SER A 4 -2.04 -6.55 -15.32
N GLN A 5 -1.66 -5.76 -16.32
CA GLN A 5 -0.28 -5.25 -16.45
C GLN A 5 -0.12 -3.89 -15.75
N GLY A 6 0.94 -3.72 -14.97
CA GLY A 6 1.28 -2.46 -14.29
C GLY A 6 2.01 -1.44 -15.19
N ASN A 7 2.01 -0.18 -14.77
CA ASN A 7 2.79 0.93 -15.33
C ASN A 7 3.86 1.40 -14.33
N HIS A 8 5.02 0.74 -14.38
CA HIS A 8 6.08 0.99 -13.41
C HIS A 8 7.00 2.16 -13.78
N THR A 9 6.71 2.88 -14.87
CA THR A 9 7.57 3.95 -15.40
C THR A 9 6.90 5.33 -15.41
N GLY A 10 5.62 5.40 -15.07
CA GLY A 10 4.83 6.65 -15.14
C GLY A 10 4.54 7.07 -16.57
N SER A 11 4.60 6.14 -17.53
CA SER A 11 4.37 6.44 -18.94
C SER A 11 2.99 7.04 -19.14
N ALA A 12 2.92 8.14 -19.92
CA ALA A 12 1.67 8.75 -20.36
C ALA A 12 1.06 8.07 -21.60
N ASP A 13 1.66 6.97 -22.09
CA ASP A 13 1.12 6.21 -23.21
C ASP A 13 -0.28 5.66 -22.86
N PRO A 14 -1.34 5.95 -23.64
CA PRO A 14 -2.68 5.45 -23.38
C PRO A 14 -2.79 3.92 -23.29
N VAL A 15 -1.88 3.16 -23.91
CA VAL A 15 -1.87 1.70 -23.82
C VAL A 15 -1.27 1.18 -22.51
N ALA A 16 -0.60 2.05 -21.75
CA ALA A 16 0.04 1.74 -20.48
C ALA A 16 -0.88 2.05 -19.28
N VAL A 17 -2.18 2.27 -19.46
CA VAL A 17 -3.11 2.51 -18.34
C VAL A 17 -3.37 1.20 -17.58
N PRO A 18 -2.90 1.06 -16.32
CA PRO A 18 -3.12 -0.15 -15.55
C PRO A 18 -4.58 -0.25 -15.13
N HIS A 19 -5.21 -1.42 -15.34
CA HIS A 19 -6.59 -1.71 -14.91
C HIS A 19 -6.81 -3.21 -14.72
N GLY A 20 -7.71 -3.57 -13.80
CA GLY A 20 -7.99 -4.95 -13.42
C GLY A 20 -8.70 -5.04 -12.07
N ALA A 21 -8.97 -6.26 -11.61
CA ALA A 21 -9.36 -6.50 -10.22
C ALA A 21 -8.13 -6.29 -9.31
N TRP A 22 -8.35 -5.94 -8.04
CA TRP A 22 -7.23 -5.63 -7.15
C TRP A 22 -6.31 -6.84 -6.89
N ASP A 23 -6.85 -8.05 -7.01
CA ASP A 23 -6.18 -9.32 -6.79
C ASP A 23 -5.69 -9.99 -8.08
N SER A 24 -5.88 -9.35 -9.25
CA SER A 24 -5.55 -9.95 -10.55
C SER A 24 -4.16 -9.60 -11.08
N PHE A 25 -3.44 -8.70 -10.43
CA PHE A 25 -2.07 -8.29 -10.82
C PHE A 25 -1.02 -9.27 -10.27
N PRO A 26 0.14 -9.42 -10.94
CA PRO A 26 1.23 -10.27 -10.44
C PRO A 26 1.72 -9.82 -9.06
N PHE A 27 1.74 -10.74 -8.11
CA PHE A 27 2.30 -10.51 -6.78
C PHE A 27 3.73 -11.03 -6.70
N GLU A 28 4.58 -10.26 -6.04
CA GLU A 28 5.93 -10.65 -5.65
C GLU A 28 6.04 -10.75 -4.13
N PRO A 29 6.99 -11.54 -3.59
CA PRO A 29 7.19 -11.64 -2.15
C PRO A 29 7.47 -10.29 -1.49
N PHE A 30 6.89 -10.07 -0.32
CA PHE A 30 7.17 -8.92 0.55
C PHE A 30 7.58 -9.42 1.94
N PRO A 31 8.85 -9.83 2.11
CA PRO A 31 9.27 -10.57 3.31
C PRO A 31 9.17 -9.80 4.62
N MET A 32 9.24 -8.46 4.56
CA MET A 32 9.21 -7.57 5.73
C MET A 32 7.99 -7.84 6.62
N TYR A 33 6.84 -8.13 6.02
CA TYR A 33 5.58 -8.42 6.75
C TYR A 33 5.03 -9.81 6.40
N ALA A 34 5.93 -10.76 6.14
CA ALA A 34 5.60 -12.15 5.80
C ALA A 34 4.51 -12.27 4.71
N GLY A 35 4.58 -11.37 3.72
CA GLY A 35 3.48 -11.05 2.83
C GLY A 35 3.83 -11.08 1.35
N SER A 36 2.99 -10.45 0.55
CA SER A 36 3.23 -10.21 -0.87
C SER A 36 2.73 -8.84 -1.29
N LYS A 37 3.31 -8.30 -2.34
CA LYS A 37 2.95 -7.00 -2.90
C LYS A 37 2.75 -7.08 -4.41
N SER A 38 1.93 -6.20 -4.94
CA SER A 38 1.82 -5.98 -6.38
C SER A 38 1.83 -4.47 -6.63
N ILE A 39 2.84 -3.98 -7.34
CA ILE A 39 2.90 -2.58 -7.73
C ILE A 39 2.26 -2.44 -9.09
N ILE A 40 1.27 -1.56 -9.23
CA ILE A 40 0.57 -1.37 -10.50
C ILE A 40 0.90 -0.04 -11.14
N TYR A 41 1.41 0.91 -10.37
CA TYR A 41 1.82 2.20 -10.88
C TYR A 41 2.99 2.75 -10.08
N ARG A 42 3.95 3.35 -10.78
CA ARG A 42 4.97 4.23 -10.20
C ARG A 42 5.07 5.45 -11.10
N SER A 43 5.04 6.65 -10.54
CA SER A 43 5.26 7.88 -11.31
C SER A 43 6.67 7.93 -11.89
N ASP A 44 6.87 8.75 -12.91
CA ASP A 44 8.15 8.94 -13.59
C ASP A 44 9.24 9.46 -12.64
N ASP A 45 8.88 10.36 -11.73
CA ASP A 45 9.73 10.86 -10.66
C ASP A 45 9.88 9.90 -9.48
N GLY A 46 9.09 8.82 -9.43
CA GLY A 46 9.07 7.81 -8.37
C GLY A 46 8.48 8.29 -7.05
N LYS A 47 7.85 9.45 -7.02
CA LYS A 47 7.26 10.07 -5.82
C LYS A 47 5.86 9.57 -5.50
N VAL A 48 5.21 8.88 -6.43
CA VAL A 48 3.89 8.26 -6.25
C VAL A 48 3.99 6.79 -6.63
N VAL A 49 3.50 5.91 -5.76
CA VAL A 49 3.42 4.47 -5.99
C VAL A 49 2.03 3.99 -5.62
N PHE A 50 1.41 3.21 -6.50
CA PHE A 50 0.16 2.52 -6.23
C PHE A 50 0.45 1.03 -6.17
N GLY A 51 0.06 0.38 -5.08
CA GLY A 51 0.18 -1.06 -4.96
C GLY A 51 -0.96 -1.71 -4.20
N MET A 52 -0.93 -3.04 -4.22
CA MET A 52 -1.73 -3.91 -3.38
C MET A 52 -0.80 -4.68 -2.47
N LEU A 53 -1.18 -4.80 -1.21
CA LEU A 53 -0.38 -5.45 -0.18
C LEU A 53 -1.20 -6.55 0.47
N ARG A 54 -0.53 -7.67 0.75
CA ARG A 54 -0.95 -8.69 1.70
C ARG A 54 0.10 -8.74 2.79
N GLU A 55 -0.30 -8.49 4.02
CA GLU A 55 0.62 -8.25 5.14
C GLU A 55 0.14 -8.99 6.37
N LYS A 56 1.07 -9.45 7.19
CA LYS A 56 0.78 -10.21 8.40
C LYS A 56 1.64 -9.75 9.55
N GLY A 57 1.16 -10.05 10.75
CA GLY A 57 1.90 -9.82 11.97
C GLY A 57 1.75 -8.40 12.49
N LYS A 58 2.73 -7.98 13.28
CA LYS A 58 2.69 -6.77 14.08
C LYS A 58 4.03 -6.06 14.04
N ASP A 59 4.01 -4.75 13.88
CA ASP A 59 5.22 -3.93 13.91
C ASP A 59 4.95 -2.54 14.49
N THR A 60 6.02 -1.79 14.78
CA THR A 60 5.98 -0.38 15.16
C THR A 60 7.04 0.40 14.41
N LEU A 61 6.63 1.44 13.67
CA LEU A 61 7.54 2.25 12.88
C LEU A 61 7.13 3.72 12.83
N VAL A 62 8.09 4.56 12.47
CA VAL A 62 7.84 5.92 12.00
C VAL A 62 7.48 5.83 10.51
N TRP A 63 6.27 6.26 10.15
CA TRP A 63 5.77 6.12 8.78
C TRP A 63 6.67 6.89 7.79
N PRO A 64 7.22 6.25 6.75
CA PRO A 64 8.30 6.85 5.96
C PRO A 64 7.82 7.75 4.81
N CYS A 65 6.55 7.68 4.43
CA CYS A 65 5.94 8.50 3.39
C CYS A 65 4.48 8.84 3.78
N ASP A 66 3.78 9.65 3.00
CA ASP A 66 2.33 9.74 3.15
C ASP A 66 1.67 8.54 2.46
N GLU A 67 0.58 8.03 3.01
CA GLU A 67 -0.14 6.89 2.47
C GLU A 67 -1.65 7.07 2.56
N CYS A 68 -2.36 6.64 1.52
CA CYS A 68 -3.80 6.40 1.57
C CYS A 68 -4.04 4.92 1.32
N LEU A 69 -4.63 4.20 2.28
CA LEU A 69 -4.96 2.79 2.13
C LEU A 69 -6.46 2.55 2.19
N PHE A 70 -6.90 1.54 1.46
CA PHE A 70 -8.26 1.00 1.45
C PHE A 70 -8.20 -0.50 1.73
N VAL A 71 -8.90 -0.96 2.76
CA VAL A 71 -8.89 -2.37 3.15
C VAL A 71 -9.77 -3.19 2.23
N THR A 72 -9.21 -4.21 1.59
CA THR A 72 -9.94 -5.12 0.70
C THR A 72 -10.33 -6.43 1.38
N GLU A 73 -9.53 -6.91 2.33
CA GLU A 73 -9.74 -8.15 3.09
C GLU A 73 -9.17 -8.05 4.50
N GLY A 74 -9.67 -8.89 5.41
CA GLY A 74 -9.22 -8.98 6.79
C GLY A 74 -9.42 -7.69 7.59
N THR A 75 -8.56 -7.51 8.58
CA THR A 75 -8.55 -6.35 9.48
C THR A 75 -7.13 -5.91 9.81
N ILE A 76 -6.96 -4.62 10.11
CA ILE A 76 -5.74 -4.06 10.67
C ILE A 76 -6.10 -3.24 11.90
N LYS A 77 -5.47 -3.55 13.03
CA LYS A 77 -5.53 -2.74 14.25
C LYS A 77 -4.40 -1.74 14.23
N ILE A 78 -4.72 -0.48 14.43
CA ILE A 78 -3.82 0.66 14.42
C ILE A 78 -3.79 1.29 15.81
N GLU A 79 -2.60 1.62 16.29
CA GLU A 79 -2.35 2.47 17.43
C GLU A 79 -1.44 3.63 16.98
N VAL A 80 -2.02 4.83 16.90
CA VAL A 80 -1.26 6.05 16.62
C VAL A 80 -0.65 6.55 17.91
N HIS A 81 0.69 6.64 17.97
CA HIS A 81 1.36 7.07 19.20
C HIS A 81 1.05 8.55 19.49
N GLY A 82 0.45 8.81 20.65
CA GLY A 82 -0.08 10.13 21.01
C GLY A 82 -1.46 10.45 20.42
N GLY A 83 -2.14 9.45 19.84
CA GLY A 83 -3.46 9.57 19.24
C GLY A 83 -4.41 8.45 19.66
N GLU A 84 -5.32 8.11 18.75
CA GLU A 84 -6.34 7.08 18.95
C GLU A 84 -5.84 5.69 18.50
N SER A 85 -6.43 4.64 19.08
CA SER A 85 -6.37 3.29 18.55
C SER A 85 -7.70 2.91 17.90
N PHE A 86 -7.65 2.32 16.72
CA PHE A 86 -8.83 1.89 15.98
C PHE A 86 -8.53 0.62 15.17
N THR A 87 -9.58 0.00 14.66
CA THR A 87 -9.48 -1.17 13.78
C THR A 87 -10.19 -0.85 12.49
N LEU A 88 -9.50 -1.09 11.37
CA LEU A 88 -10.06 -1.01 10.03
C LEU A 88 -10.42 -2.42 9.56
N ALA A 89 -11.52 -2.53 8.85
CA ALA A 89 -11.98 -3.74 8.18
C ALA A 89 -12.28 -3.45 6.70
N LYS A 90 -12.63 -4.49 5.95
CA LYS A 90 -12.99 -4.37 4.53
C LYS A 90 -13.95 -3.21 4.26
N GLY A 91 -13.56 -2.33 3.35
CA GLY A 91 -14.33 -1.13 2.97
C GLY A 91 -13.88 0.15 3.67
N ASP A 92 -13.08 0.04 4.74
CA ASP A 92 -12.55 1.19 5.44
C ASP A 92 -11.32 1.78 4.72
N VAL A 93 -11.10 3.07 4.98
CA VAL A 93 -10.02 3.88 4.41
C VAL A 93 -9.24 4.55 5.53
N MET A 94 -7.94 4.71 5.34
CA MET A 94 -7.09 5.50 6.22
C MET A 94 -6.09 6.33 5.42
N VAL A 95 -5.77 7.51 5.95
CA VAL A 95 -4.64 8.32 5.48
C VAL A 95 -3.62 8.42 6.61
N MET A 96 -2.37 8.04 6.35
CA MET A 96 -1.23 8.21 7.24
C MET A 96 -0.28 9.25 6.67
N ARG A 97 0.35 10.01 7.56
CA ARG A 97 1.29 11.07 7.22
C ARG A 97 2.70 10.63 7.55
N LYS A 98 3.66 11.00 6.70
CA LYS A 98 5.10 10.83 6.96
C LYS A 98 5.45 11.37 8.35
N GLY A 99 6.21 10.60 9.11
CA GLY A 99 6.71 10.97 10.45
C GLY A 99 5.81 10.57 11.61
N GLN A 100 4.60 10.04 11.38
CA GLN A 100 3.77 9.51 12.46
C GLN A 100 4.33 8.18 12.96
N THR A 101 4.46 8.00 14.28
CA THR A 101 4.80 6.70 14.86
C THR A 101 3.54 5.87 15.07
N ILE A 102 3.49 4.68 14.48
CA ILE A 102 2.32 3.81 14.48
C ILE A 102 2.73 2.40 14.85
N THR A 103 1.96 1.77 15.74
CA THR A 103 1.96 0.32 15.95
C THR A 103 0.78 -0.27 15.20
N PHE A 104 1.00 -1.29 14.37
CA PHE A 104 -0.08 -1.98 13.67
C PHE A 104 -0.05 -3.48 13.91
N GLU A 105 -1.20 -4.13 13.80
CA GLU A 105 -1.35 -5.59 13.86
C GLU A 105 -2.39 -6.04 12.83
N CYS A 106 -1.96 -6.86 11.88
CA CYS A 106 -2.77 -7.36 10.77
C CYS A 106 -3.33 -8.75 11.08
N SER A 107 -4.57 -9.02 10.66
CA SER A 107 -5.08 -10.40 10.59
C SER A 107 -4.35 -11.22 9.52
N ASP A 108 -4.41 -12.55 9.62
CA ASP A 108 -3.69 -13.46 8.71
C ASP A 108 -4.10 -13.34 7.24
N ASP A 109 -5.29 -12.80 6.99
CA ASP A 109 -5.91 -12.59 5.67
C ASP A 109 -5.95 -11.11 5.27
N PHE A 110 -5.28 -10.22 6.01
CA PHE A 110 -5.30 -8.79 5.72
C PHE A 110 -4.74 -8.47 4.33
N ALA A 111 -5.52 -7.72 3.56
CA ALA A 111 -5.11 -7.17 2.29
C ALA A 111 -5.63 -5.75 2.11
N ASN A 112 -4.83 -4.92 1.43
CA ASN A 112 -5.18 -3.54 1.13
C ASN A 112 -4.73 -3.12 -0.26
N ILE A 113 -5.32 -2.02 -0.71
CA ILE A 113 -4.82 -1.21 -1.81
C ILE A 113 -4.29 0.09 -1.21
N ALA A 114 -3.07 0.48 -1.57
CA ALA A 114 -2.44 1.67 -1.03
C ALA A 114 -1.84 2.55 -2.12
N VAL A 115 -1.96 3.86 -1.91
CA VAL A 115 -1.23 4.89 -2.64
C VAL A 115 -0.23 5.52 -1.69
N PHE A 116 1.05 5.31 -1.99
CA PHE A 116 2.17 5.90 -1.28
C PHE A 116 2.64 7.13 -2.03
N PHE A 117 2.91 8.21 -1.32
CA PHE A 117 3.42 9.42 -1.93
C PHE A 117 4.33 10.22 -1.01
N ASP A 118 5.31 10.87 -1.61
CA ASP A 118 6.21 11.80 -0.92
C ASP A 118 6.40 13.03 -1.81
N LYS A 119 6.43 14.22 -1.20
CA LYS A 119 6.54 15.49 -1.96
C LYS A 119 7.97 15.76 -2.42
N GLU A 120 8.94 15.24 -1.69
CA GLU A 120 10.35 15.61 -1.82
C GLU A 120 11.17 14.45 -2.36
N GLU A 121 10.96 13.26 -1.81
CA GLU A 121 11.78 12.08 -2.03
C GLU A 121 11.07 11.01 -2.86
N LYS A 122 11.84 10.07 -3.41
CA LYS A 122 11.26 8.88 -4.04
C LYS A 122 10.68 7.97 -2.98
N VAL A 123 9.51 7.40 -3.24
CA VAL A 123 8.94 6.36 -2.40
C VAL A 123 9.76 5.08 -2.56
N THR A 124 10.40 4.65 -1.47
CA THR A 124 11.19 3.41 -1.38
C THR A 124 10.49 2.31 -0.58
N LEU A 125 9.46 2.69 0.20
CA LEU A 125 8.54 1.74 0.80
C LEU A 125 7.73 1.15 -0.33
N VAL A 126 7.88 -0.15 -0.57
CA VAL A 126 7.38 -0.96 -1.71
C VAL A 126 8.21 -0.97 -2.98
#